data_AF-A0A3B8L2V8-F1
#
_entry.id   AF-A0A3B8L2V8-F1
#
_cell.length_a   1.000
_cell.length_b   1.000
_cell.length_c   1.000
_cell.angle_alpha   90.00
_cell.angle_beta   90.00
_cell.angle_gamma   90.00
#
_symmetry.space_group_name_H-M   'P 1'
#
loop_
_entity.id
_entity.type
_entity.pdbx_description
1 polymer ?
#
loop_
_entity_poly.entity_id
_entity_poly.type
_entity_poly.pdbx_seq_one_letter_code
_entity_poly.pdbx_strand_id
1 'polypeptide(L)'
;MRTLPEIYCDTSSVSRLPVSVEIFPPKTSDGDQALFDTLDLLVTYRPAFVSCTYGAGGSTRDRTLELCQKIESRYDTVAMAHLTCVGSTRDEL
;
A
#
# COMPACT_ATOMS: atom_id res chain seq x y z
N MET A 1 12.93 -7.27 -1.62
CA MET A 1 11.97 -6.31 -1.07
C MET A 1 12.73 -5.41 -0.12
N ARG A 2 12.59 -4.08 -0.24
CA ARG A 2 13.22 -3.12 0.69
C ARG A 2 12.34 -2.96 1.93
N THR A 3 12.97 -2.82 3.09
CA THR A 3 12.30 -2.53 4.38
C THR A 3 12.06 -1.03 4.55
N LEU A 4 11.12 -0.64 5.42
CA LEU A 4 10.88 0.78 5.72
C LEU A 4 12.13 1.52 6.24
N PRO A 5 12.94 0.96 7.16
CA PRO A 5 14.19 1.60 7.58
C PRO A 5 15.14 1.86 6.41
N GLU A 6 15.31 0.90 5.49
CA GLU A 6 16.14 1.07 4.29
C GLU A 6 15.60 2.19 3.40
N ILE A 7 14.28 2.26 3.21
CA ILE A 7 13.62 3.32 2.42
C ILE A 7 13.86 4.71 3.02
N TYR A 8 13.77 4.84 4.35
CA TYR A 8 13.99 6.12 5.03
C TYR A 8 15.47 6.54 5.02
N CYS A 9 16.40 5.60 5.14
CA CYS A 9 17.84 5.90 5.00
C CYS A 9 18.18 6.38 3.58
N ASP A 10 17.67 5.70 2.55
CA ASP A 10 17.95 6.02 1.14
C ASP A 10 17.41 7.41 0.78
N THR A 11 16.20 7.74 1.24
CA THR A 11 15.59 9.05 1.02
C THR A 11 16.28 10.18 1.77
N SER A 12 16.87 9.93 2.95
CA SER A 12 17.62 10.95 3.70
C SER A 12 18.94 11.38 3.06
N SER A 13 19.50 10.55 2.16
CA SER A 13 20.74 10.85 1.42
C SER A 13 20.52 11.86 0.28
N VAL A 14 19.28 11.95 -0.21
CA VAL A 14 18.81 12.98 -1.12
C VAL A 14 18.17 14.05 -0.23
N SER A 15 18.36 15.35 -0.48
CA SER A 15 17.77 16.41 0.37
C SER A 15 16.24 16.53 0.20
N ARG A 16 15.51 15.42 0.28
CA ARG A 16 14.09 15.27 0.00
C ARG A 16 13.43 14.54 1.15
N LEU A 17 12.41 15.16 1.75
CA LEU A 17 11.62 14.52 2.78
C LEU A 17 10.83 13.35 2.18
N PRO A 18 10.91 12.13 2.77
CA PRO A 18 10.12 11.01 2.31
C PRO A 18 8.63 11.26 2.55
N VAL A 19 7.82 10.97 1.53
CA VAL A 19 6.35 11.06 1.58
C VAL A 19 5.79 9.69 1.22
N SER A 20 4.78 9.23 1.94
CA SER A 20 4.01 8.03 1.64
C SER A 20 2.56 8.37 1.30
N VAL A 21 1.88 7.46 0.62
CA VAL A 21 0.46 7.58 0.27
C VAL A 21 -0.30 6.42 0.92
N GLU A 22 -1.43 6.70 1.56
CA GLU A 22 -2.33 5.68 2.09
C GLU A 22 -3.59 5.56 1.23
N ILE A 23 -4.00 4.33 0.94
CA ILE A 23 -5.20 4.00 0.17
C ILE A 23 -6.08 2.99 0.91
N PHE A 24 -7.34 2.87 0.51
CA PHE A 24 -8.27 1.87 1.04
C PHE A 24 -8.83 1.01 -0.10
N PRO A 25 -9.14 -0.27 0.16
CA PRO A 25 -9.75 -1.15 -0.84
C PRO A 25 -11.12 -0.61 -1.31
N PRO A 26 -11.27 -0.27 -2.60
CA PRO A 26 -12.58 0.12 -3.13
C PRO A 26 -13.56 -1.04 -3.09
N LYS A 27 -14.85 -0.72 -3.02
CA LYS A 27 -15.94 -1.72 -2.98
C LYS A 27 -16.54 -2.00 -4.36
N THR A 28 -16.13 -1.26 -5.39
CA THR A 28 -16.71 -1.30 -6.74
C THR A 28 -15.62 -1.25 -7.80
N SER A 29 -15.93 -1.76 -9.00
CA SER A 29 -15.04 -1.69 -10.17
C SER A 29 -14.69 -0.25 -10.55
N ASP A 30 -15.65 0.66 -10.47
CA ASP A 30 -15.43 2.07 -10.80
C ASP A 30 -14.51 2.72 -9.76
N GLY A 31 -14.60 2.28 -8.50
CA GLY A 31 -13.68 2.69 -7.45
C GLY A 31 -12.27 2.15 -7.65
N ASP A 32 -12.12 0.91 -8.15
CA ASP A 32 -10.82 0.38 -8.55
C ASP A 32 -10.20 1.21 -9.67
N GLN A 33 -10.98 1.56 -10.70
CA GLN A 33 -10.49 2.41 -11.79
C GLN A 33 -10.03 3.78 -11.28
N ALA A 34 -10.87 4.45 -10.48
CA ALA A 34 -10.53 5.75 -9.91
C ALA A 34 -9.29 5.71 -9.00
N LEU A 35 -9.12 4.61 -8.25
CA LEU A 35 -7.93 4.38 -7.43
C LEU A 35 -6.68 4.30 -8.31
N PHE A 36 -6.69 3.49 -9.38
CA PHE A 36 -5.52 3.34 -10.25
C PHE A 36 -5.23 4.61 -11.06
N ASP A 37 -6.26 5.34 -11.51
CA ASP A 37 -6.07 6.64 -12.17
C ASP A 37 -5.39 7.65 -11.23
N THR A 38 -5.79 7.64 -9.95
CA THR A 38 -5.18 8.50 -8.93
C THR A 38 -3.74 8.07 -8.64
N LEU A 39 -3.48 6.76 -8.53
CA LEU A 39 -2.14 6.24 -8.31
C LEU A 39 -1.22 6.53 -9.48
N ASP A 40 -1.69 6.43 -10.73
CA ASP A 40 -0.92 6.80 -11.92
C ASP A 40 -0.40 8.24 -11.84
N LEU A 41 -1.17 9.16 -11.26
CA LEU A 41 -0.72 10.53 -11.00
C LEU A 41 0.25 10.60 -9.81
N LEU A 42 -0.11 10.01 -8.67
CA LEU A 42 0.65 10.16 -7.43
C LEU A 42 2.04 9.51 -7.46
N VAL A 43 2.20 8.39 -8.16
CA VAL A 43 3.49 7.69 -8.28
C VAL A 43 4.55 8.52 -9.01
N THR A 44 4.14 9.49 -9.84
CA THR A 44 5.08 10.43 -10.49
C THR A 44 5.85 11.28 -9.48
N TYR A 45 5.27 11.50 -8.29
CA TYR A 45 5.93 12.17 -7.18
C TYR A 45 6.86 11.26 -6.38
N ARG A 46 7.08 10.01 -6.83
CA ARG A 46 7.98 9.04 -6.22
C ARG A 46 7.74 8.92 -4.70
N PRO A 47 6.55 8.48 -4.27
CA PRO A 47 6.32 8.18 -2.87
C PRO A 47 7.30 7.10 -2.41
N ALA A 48 7.72 7.18 -1.16
CA ALA A 48 8.63 6.23 -0.53
C ALA A 48 8.01 4.83 -0.47
N PHE A 49 6.71 4.75 -0.21
CA PHE A 49 5.89 3.54 -0.26
C PHE A 49 4.41 3.93 -0.32
N VAL A 50 3.55 2.95 -0.63
CA VAL A 50 2.09 3.07 -0.55
C VAL A 50 1.58 2.13 0.54
N SER A 51 0.76 2.61 1.48
CA SER A 51 0.07 1.76 2.45
C SER A 51 -1.36 1.46 2.01
N CYS A 52 -1.85 0.26 2.29
CA CYS A 52 -3.23 -0.14 2.05
C CYS A 52 -3.91 -0.53 3.35
N THR A 53 -5.05 0.08 3.65
CA THR A 53 -5.80 -0.21 4.87
C THR A 53 -6.39 -1.63 4.87
N TYR A 54 -6.76 -2.09 6.06
CA TYR A 54 -7.29 -3.42 6.31
C TYR A 54 -8.61 -3.28 7.08
N GLY A 55 -9.68 -3.82 6.52
CA GLY A 55 -11.02 -3.74 7.10
C GLY A 55 -11.09 -4.44 8.45
N ALA A 56 -11.82 -3.84 9.39
CA ALA A 56 -12.02 -4.40 10.72
C ALA A 56 -12.53 -5.86 10.62
N GLY A 57 -11.98 -6.74 11.45
CA GLY A 57 -12.35 -8.16 11.48
C GLY A 57 -11.86 -8.99 10.28
N GLY A 58 -10.96 -8.47 9.43
CA GLY A 58 -10.50 -9.22 8.25
C GLY A 58 -11.38 -9.09 7.01
N SER A 59 -12.40 -8.22 7.05
CA SER A 59 -13.41 -8.10 5.98
C SER A 59 -12.84 -7.76 4.59
N THR A 60 -11.63 -7.19 4.51
CA THR A 60 -10.97 -6.87 3.23
C THR A 60 -9.63 -7.56 3.04
N ARG A 61 -9.31 -8.64 3.79
CA ARG A 61 -8.00 -9.30 3.77
C ARG A 61 -7.48 -9.56 2.36
N ASP A 62 -8.23 -10.35 1.60
CA ASP A 62 -7.82 -10.78 0.26
C ASP A 62 -7.70 -9.59 -0.68
N ARG A 63 -8.59 -8.59 -0.53
CA ARG A 63 -8.58 -7.41 -1.37
C ARG A 63 -7.40 -6.48 -1.09
N THR A 64 -7.05 -6.31 0.18
CA THR A 64 -5.84 -5.57 0.59
C THR A 64 -4.60 -6.22 0.00
N LEU A 65 -4.47 -7.56 0.09
CA LEU A 65 -3.33 -8.30 -0.48
C LEU A 65 -3.25 -8.20 -2.00
N GLU A 66 -4.38 -8.38 -2.69
CA GLU A 66 -4.45 -8.27 -4.16
C GLU A 66 -4.06 -6.86 -4.64
N LEU A 67 -4.53 -5.81 -3.95
CA LEU A 67 -4.16 -4.44 -4.26
C LEU A 67 -2.68 -4.17 -4.04
N CYS A 68 -2.10 -4.62 -2.93
CA CYS A 68 -0.67 -4.48 -2.68
C CYS A 68 0.17 -5.15 -3.79
N GLN A 69 -0.16 -6.38 -4.19
CA GLN A 69 0.52 -7.07 -5.28
C GLN A 69 0.41 -6.32 -6.61
N LYS A 70 -0.78 -5.80 -6.94
CA LYS A 70 -1.00 -5.00 -8.14
C LYS A 70 -0.17 -3.72 -8.13
N ILE A 71 -0.13 -3.01 -7.01
CA ILE A 71 0.64 -1.76 -6.85
C ILE A 71 2.13 -2.02 -7.06
N GLU A 72 2.69 -3.06 -6.41
CA GLU A 72 4.10 -3.41 -6.58
C GLU A 72 4.42 -3.77 -8.04
N SER A 73 3.59 -4.62 -8.65
CA SER A 73 3.80 -5.06 -10.03
C SER A 73 3.69 -3.94 -11.07
N ARG A 74 2.81 -2.96 -10.84
CA ARG A 74 2.51 -1.88 -11.81
C ARG A 74 3.46 -0.69 -11.67
N TYR A 75 3.91 -0.38 -10.45
CA TYR A 75 4.58 0.90 -10.17
C TYR A 75 6.01 0.77 -9.62
N ASP A 76 6.53 -0.45 -9.43
CA ASP A 76 7.84 -0.69 -8.80
C ASP A 76 8.01 0.09 -7.47
N THR A 77 6.90 0.25 -6.77
CA THR A 77 6.81 0.99 -5.50
C THR A 77 6.40 0.00 -4.42
N VAL A 78 7.09 0.05 -3.27
CA VAL A 78 6.79 -0.82 -2.14
C VAL A 78 5.35 -0.61 -1.67
N ALA A 79 4.58 -1.69 -1.55
CA ALA A 79 3.23 -1.66 -1.02
C ALA A 79 3.17 -2.33 0.36
N MET A 80 2.67 -1.61 1.35
CA MET A 80 2.55 -2.07 2.73
C MET A 80 1.07 -2.34 3.07
N ALA A 81 0.71 -3.60 3.32
CA ALA A 81 -0.61 -3.92 3.85
C ALA A 81 -0.68 -3.58 5.34
N HIS A 82 -1.76 -2.93 5.75
CA HIS A 82 -2.17 -2.93 7.15
C HIS A 82 -2.64 -4.35 7.52
N LEU A 83 -2.58 -4.66 8.81
CA LEU A 83 -3.08 -5.91 9.36
C LEU A 83 -3.73 -5.63 10.70
N THR A 84 -4.97 -6.09 10.88
CA THR A 84 -5.63 -6.09 12.18
C THR A 84 -5.80 -7.54 12.64
N CYS A 85 -5.46 -7.84 13.90
CA CYS A 85 -5.57 -9.21 14.43
C CYS A 85 -6.98 -9.56 14.95
N VAL A 86 -7.89 -8.59 15.04
CA VAL A 86 -9.26 -8.82 15.53
C VAL A 86 -9.96 -9.79 14.58
N GLY A 87 -10.49 -10.89 15.13
CA GLY A 87 -11.18 -11.91 14.35
C GLY A 87 -10.26 -12.88 13.61
N SER A 88 -8.95 -12.84 13.84
CA SER A 88 -7.99 -13.79 13.27
C SER A 88 -7.41 -14.69 14.35
N THR A 89 -7.24 -15.97 14.01
CA THR A 89 -6.48 -16.94 14.80
C THR A 89 -4.98 -16.76 14.55
N ARG A 90 -4.15 -17.35 15.42
CA ARG A 90 -2.69 -17.32 15.25
C ARG A 90 -2.24 -17.96 13.93
N ASP A 91 -2.92 -19.00 13.47
CA ASP A 91 -2.56 -19.71 12.23
C ASP A 91 -2.96 -18.92 10.97
N GLU A 92 -3.83 -17.93 11.11
CA GLU A 92 -4.26 -17.06 10.01
C GLU A 92 -3.35 -15.83 9.82
N LEU A 93 -2.47 -15.52 10.78
CA LEU A 93 -1.54 -14.37 10.79
C LEU A 93 -0.14 -14.78 10.32
#